data_AF-A0A1B7MG94-F1
#
_entry.id   AF-A0A1B7MG94-F1
#
_cell.length_a   1.000
_cell.length_b   1.000
_cell.length_c   1.000
_cell.angle_alpha   90.00
_cell.angle_beta   90.00
_cell.angle_gamma   90.00
#
_symmetry.space_group_name_H-M   'P 1'
#
loop_
_entity.id
_entity.type
_entity.pdbx_description
1 polymer ?
#
loop_
_entity_poly.entity_id
_entity_poly.type
_entity_poly.pdbx_seq_one_letter_code
_entity_poly.pdbx_strand_id
1 'polypeptide(L)'
;MPYKTISRDMKKRALELIEEGWTAEEVADILHVSEKSIARWADRMEATGSLDPPNGRGGRPRLLTTEIREDLYQLIMESPTLFLDEI
;
A
#
# COMPACT_ATOMS: atom_id res chain seq x y z
N MET A 1 6.44 -8.05 19.06
CA MET A 1 7.68 -7.66 18.35
C MET A 1 7.61 -6.18 18.03
N PRO A 2 8.69 -5.41 18.26
CA PRO A 2 8.76 -4.02 17.80
C PRO A 2 8.66 -3.97 16.27
N TYR A 3 8.20 -2.84 15.73
CA TYR A 3 8.15 -2.64 14.29
C TYR A 3 9.57 -2.68 13.72
N LYS A 4 9.81 -3.61 12.80
CA LYS A 4 11.09 -3.75 12.09
C LYS A 4 10.81 -3.75 10.59
N THR A 5 11.47 -2.87 9.87
CA THR A 5 11.47 -2.90 8.41
C THR A 5 12.31 -4.08 7.94
N ILE A 6 11.66 -5.05 7.28
CA ILE A 6 12.30 -6.21 6.68
C ILE A 6 12.70 -5.87 5.25
N SER A 7 13.96 -6.11 4.89
CA SER A 7 14.48 -5.82 3.55
C SER A 7 13.77 -6.65 2.49
N ARG A 8 13.64 -6.10 1.29
CA ARG A 8 13.04 -6.80 0.14
C ARG A 8 13.77 -8.10 -0.18
N ASP A 9 15.09 -8.07 -0.15
CA ASP A 9 15.92 -9.25 -0.44
C ASP A 9 15.67 -10.39 0.53
N MET A 10 15.46 -10.08 1.82
CA MET A 10 15.12 -11.09 2.82
C MET A 10 13.75 -11.71 2.57
N LYS A 11 12.75 -10.91 2.16
CA LYS A 11 11.44 -11.43 1.75
C LYS A 11 11.55 -12.33 0.51
N LYS A 12 12.36 -11.91 -0.48
CA LYS A 12 12.58 -12.69 -1.70
C LYS A 12 13.24 -14.03 -1.39
N ARG A 13 14.29 -14.02 -0.56
CA ARG A 13 14.98 -15.25 -0.15
C ARG A 13 14.07 -16.19 0.63
N ALA A 14 13.18 -15.66 1.47
CA ALA A 14 12.19 -16.48 2.17
C ALA A 14 11.27 -17.24 1.20
N LEU A 15 10.81 -16.59 0.13
CA LEU A 15 9.96 -17.22 -0.88
C LEU A 15 10.73 -18.22 -1.75
N GLU A 16 11.97 -17.88 -2.15
CA GLU A 16 12.85 -18.81 -2.88
C GLU A 16 13.10 -20.09 -2.08
N LEU A 17 13.33 -20.01 -0.77
CA LEU A 17 13.51 -21.19 0.08
C LEU A 17 12.25 -22.08 0.10
N ILE A 18 11.07 -21.48 0.14
CA ILE A 18 9.82 -22.25 0.03
C ILE A 18 9.68 -22.92 -1.33
N GLU A 19 10.04 -22.23 -2.42
CA GLU A 19 10.07 -22.82 -3.77
C GLU A 19 11.10 -23.97 -3.91
N GLU A 20 12.22 -23.86 -3.19
CA GLU A 20 13.24 -24.92 -3.06
C GLU A 20 12.75 -26.13 -2.22
N GLY A 21 11.54 -26.05 -1.63
CA GLY A 21 10.88 -27.13 -0.90
C GLY A 21 11.04 -27.07 0.62
N TRP A 22 11.58 -25.98 1.17
CA TRP A 22 11.66 -25.78 2.62
C TRP A 22 10.28 -25.49 3.22
N THR A 23 10.09 -25.91 4.47
CA THR A 23 8.86 -25.60 5.20
C THR A 23 8.85 -24.15 5.68
N ALA A 24 7.65 -23.57 5.84
CA ALA A 24 7.51 -22.21 6.36
C ALA A 24 8.08 -22.07 7.78
N GLU A 25 8.02 -23.13 8.59
CA GLU A 25 8.60 -23.21 9.94
C GLU A 25 10.12 -23.08 9.91
N GLU A 26 10.80 -23.89 9.09
CA GLU A 26 12.27 -23.83 8.95
C GLU A 26 12.74 -22.45 8.45
N VAL A 27 12.04 -21.88 7.47
CA VAL A 27 12.36 -20.55 6.93
C VAL A 27 12.12 -19.45 7.98
N ALA A 28 11.04 -19.55 8.75
CA ALA A 28 10.72 -18.64 9.84
C ALA A 28 11.83 -18.63 10.91
N ASP A 29 12.30 -19.82 11.28
CA ASP A 29 13.36 -19.99 12.27
C ASP A 29 14.70 -19.42 11.78
N ILE A 30 15.10 -19.76 10.55
CA ILE A 30 16.38 -19.33 9.96
C ILE A 30 16.42 -17.81 9.75
N LEU A 31 15.33 -17.22 9.26
CA LEU A 31 15.27 -15.78 8.97
C LEU A 31 14.82 -14.95 10.17
N HIS A 32 14.51 -15.59 11.30
CA HIS A 32 13.98 -14.96 12.52
C HIS A 32 12.75 -14.07 12.25
N VAL A 33 11.80 -14.61 11.49
CA VAL A 33 10.53 -13.97 11.15
C VAL A 33 9.38 -14.92 11.46
N SER A 34 8.18 -14.40 11.68
CA SER A 34 7.02 -15.27 11.88
C SER A 34 6.59 -15.93 10.56
N GLU A 35 6.11 -17.17 10.58
CA GLU A 35 5.44 -17.83 9.45
C GLU A 35 4.34 -16.95 8.82
N LYS A 36 3.55 -16.26 9.67
CA LYS A 36 2.51 -15.32 9.21
C LYS A 36 3.04 -14.17 8.36
N SER A 37 4.30 -13.78 8.53
CA SER A 37 4.93 -12.75 7.69
C SER A 37 5.30 -13.32 6.32
N ILE A 38 5.79 -14.56 6.29
CA ILE A 38 6.10 -15.28 5.05
C ILE A 38 4.82 -15.48 4.23
N ALA A 39 3.74 -15.96 4.86
CA ALA A 39 2.42 -16.10 4.22
C ALA A 39 1.95 -14.77 3.60
N ARG A 40 2.02 -13.66 4.35
CA ARG A 40 1.66 -12.33 3.81
C ARG A 40 2.52 -11.88 2.63
N TRP A 41 3.77 -12.31 2.56
CA TRP A 41 4.64 -11.99 1.42
C TRP A 41 4.29 -12.82 0.21
N ALA A 42 3.98 -14.10 0.39
CA ALA A 42 3.47 -14.97 -0.67
C ALA A 42 2.16 -14.43 -1.24
N ASP A 43 1.17 -14.15 -0.38
CA ASP A 43 -0.12 -13.57 -0.78
C ASP A 43 0.05 -12.27 -1.58
N ARG A 44 0.98 -11.42 -1.14
CA ARG A 44 1.26 -10.14 -1.80
C ARG A 44 1.93 -10.34 -3.15
N MET A 45 2.88 -11.27 -3.24
CA MET A 45 3.57 -11.60 -4.48
C MET A 45 2.58 -12.17 -5.49
N GLU A 46 1.67 -13.05 -5.07
CA GLU A 46 0.60 -13.59 -5.91
C GLU A 46 -0.38 -12.49 -6.37
N ALA A 47 -0.82 -11.62 -5.45
CA ALA A 47 -1.83 -10.61 -5.76
C ALA A 47 -1.30 -9.44 -6.61
N THR A 48 -0.03 -9.07 -6.46
CA THR A 48 0.52 -7.82 -7.05
C THR A 48 1.80 -7.98 -7.85
N GLY A 49 2.46 -9.15 -7.79
CA GLY A 49 3.79 -9.35 -8.37
C GLY A 49 4.91 -8.56 -7.69
N SER A 50 4.66 -7.94 -6.53
CA SER A 50 5.64 -7.11 -5.82
C SER A 50 5.67 -7.36 -4.31
N LEU A 51 6.90 -7.34 -3.76
CA LEU A 51 7.18 -7.39 -2.32
C LEU A 51 7.33 -6.00 -1.68
N ASP A 52 7.29 -4.96 -2.50
CA ASP A 52 7.38 -3.57 -2.06
C ASP A 52 6.14 -3.21 -1.25
N PRO A 53 6.28 -2.50 -0.11
CA PRO A 53 5.13 -2.07 0.69
C PRO A 53 4.18 -1.20 -0.14
N PRO A 54 2.88 -1.11 0.24
CA PRO A 54 1.95 -0.24 -0.46
C PRO A 54 2.51 1.18 -0.40
N ASN A 55 2.31 1.96 -1.47
CA ASN A 55 2.69 3.37 -1.48
C ASN A 55 1.89 4.11 -0.38
N GLY A 56 2.46 4.20 0.81
CA GLY A 56 1.81 4.75 2.00
C GLY A 56 1.81 6.27 2.08
N ARG A 57 2.21 6.96 1.01
CA ARG A 57 2.36 8.43 1.00
C ARG A 57 1.13 9.18 0.50
N GLY A 58 0.07 8.47 0.12
CA GLY A 58 -1.20 9.09 -0.26
C GLY A 58 -2.20 9.05 0.89
N GLY A 59 -2.66 10.22 1.34
CA GLY A 59 -3.94 10.28 2.05
C GLY A 59 -5.08 9.82 1.13
N ARG A 60 -6.29 9.69 1.69
CA ARG A 60 -7.49 9.43 0.89
C ARG A 60 -7.59 10.47 -0.25
N PRO A 61 -7.88 10.07 -1.50
CA PRO A 61 -8.13 11.02 -2.58
C PRO A 61 -9.12 12.09 -2.15
N ARG A 62 -8.82 13.36 -2.45
CA ARG A 62 -9.74 14.46 -2.14
C ARG A 62 -10.94 14.36 -3.08
N LEU A 63 -12.13 14.65 -2.57
CA LEU A 63 -13.34 14.78 -3.39
C LEU A 63 -13.22 15.95 -4.37
N LEU A 64 -12.60 17.05 -3.94
CA LEU A 64 -12.31 18.21 -4.78
C LEU A 64 -11.07 17.93 -5.64
N THR A 65 -11.31 17.48 -6.87
CA THR A 65 -10.29 17.40 -7.93
C THR A 65 -9.83 18.80 -8.32
N THR A 66 -8.80 18.90 -9.16
CA THR A 66 -8.37 20.20 -9.70
C THR A 66 -9.45 20.82 -10.58
N GLU A 67 -10.07 20.01 -11.44
CA GLU A 67 -11.17 20.41 -12.32
C GLU A 67 -12.37 20.97 -11.55
N ILE A 68 -12.89 20.20 -10.57
CA ILE A 68 -14.02 20.66 -9.72
C ILE A 68 -13.67 21.98 -9.01
N ARG A 69 -12.40 22.17 -8.65
CA ARG A 69 -11.96 23.40 -7.98
C ARG A 69 -11.91 24.58 -8.93
N GLU A 70 -11.47 24.39 -10.16
CA GLU A 70 -11.47 25.43 -11.20
C GLU A 70 -12.90 25.85 -11.54
N ASP A 71 -13.81 24.89 -11.68
CA ASP A 71 -15.24 25.16 -11.91
C ASP A 71 -15.86 25.93 -10.73
N LEU A 72 -15.56 25.53 -9.49
CA LEU A 72 -15.98 26.26 -8.29
C LEU A 72 -15.47 27.69 -8.27
N TYR A 73 -14.20 27.92 -8.66
CA TYR A 73 -13.65 29.26 -8.75
C TYR A 73 -14.36 30.11 -9.80
N GLN A 74 -14.66 29.55 -10.98
CA GLN A 74 -15.41 30.27 -12.01
C GLN A 74 -16.82 30.64 -11.52
N LEU A 75 -17.53 29.68 -10.91
CA LEU A 75 -18.89 29.91 -10.43
C LEU A 75 -18.96 30.99 -9.34
N ILE A 76 -18.00 31.00 -8.42
CA ILE A 76 -17.88 32.04 -7.38
C ILE A 76 -17.55 33.41 -8.00
N MET A 77 -16.73 33.45 -9.06
CA MET A 77 -16.42 34.71 -9.75
C MET A 77 -17.61 35.26 -10.55
N GLU A 78 -18.36 34.41 -11.22
CA GLU A 78 -19.52 34.79 -12.02
C GLU A 78 -20.73 35.18 -11.15
N SER A 79 -20.90 34.50 -10.01
CA SER A 79 -22.05 34.68 -9.11
C SER A 79 -21.61 34.69 -7.64
N PRO A 80 -21.06 35.81 -7.13
CA PRO A 80 -20.49 35.89 -5.79
C PRO A 80 -21.52 35.83 -4.64
N THR A 81 -22.82 35.85 -4.95
CA THR A 81 -23.91 35.72 -3.98
C THR A 81 -24.46 34.30 -3.86
N LEU A 82 -23.94 33.36 -4.65
CA LEU A 82 -24.43 31.99 -4.75
C LEU A 82 -23.94 31.18 -3.53
N PHE A 83 -24.86 30.48 -2.86
CA PHE A 83 -24.56 29.71 -1.66
C PHE A 83 -24.04 28.31 -1.99
N LEU A 84 -23.34 27.67 -1.05
CA LEU A 84 -22.70 26.37 -1.28
C LEU A 84 -23.68 25.23 -1.59
N ASP A 85 -24.92 25.32 -1.11
CA ASP A 85 -26.00 24.36 -1.38
C ASP A 85 -26.73 24.60 -2.71
N GLU A 86 -26.43 25.71 -3.38
CA GLU A 86 -26.91 26.05 -4.72
C GLU A 86 -25.91 25.66 -5.83
N ILE A 87 -24.75 25.09 -5.45
CA ILE A 87 -23.67 24.58 -6.30
C ILE A 87 -23.70 23.06 -6.34
#